data_AF-A0A9I9E2L0-F1
#
_entry.id   AF-A0A9I9E2L0-F1
#
_cell.length_a   1.000
_cell.length_b   1.000
_cell.length_c   1.000
_cell.angle_alpha   90.00
_cell.angle_beta   90.00
_cell.angle_gamma   90.00
#
_symmetry.space_group_name_H-M   'P 1'
#
loop_
_entity.id
_entity.type
_entity.pdbx_description
1 polymer ?
#
loop_
_entity_poly.entity_id
_entity_poly.type
_entity_poly.pdbx_seq_one_letter_code
_entity_poly.pdbx_strand_id
1 'polypeptide(L)'
;VLKKGDTLFLGEYLFAGSQTSVWLEVFEVKGDDVGCVVKNSATLVGTMYTLHAAESHIDLPTLTEKDRIIATWGVKNKIDFLSLSHARHVEDVRQARQFLSKLDDLNQTQIFAKIESVEKTALYRCNMAGKPAVLTRVVDSMTNNLRPTRAVATDVANAVLDGFLVPFLTGGSDAIILGAETLHGLRPVETISTVGRICVEAQLSFGENEH
;
A
#
# COMPACT_ATOMS: atom_id res chain seq x y z
N VAL A 1 -1.93 8.16 20.11
CA VAL A 1 -0.94 7.35 20.85
C VAL A 1 0.44 7.63 20.27
N LEU A 2 0.97 8.82 20.54
CA LEU A 2 2.34 9.20 20.17
C LEU A 2 3.13 9.37 21.46
N LYS A 3 4.41 9.03 21.44
CA LYS A 3 5.32 9.15 22.56
C LYS A 3 6.54 9.96 22.16
N LYS A 4 7.19 10.55 23.16
CA LYS A 4 8.48 11.19 22.97
C LYS A 4 9.48 10.18 22.38
N GLY A 5 10.16 10.58 21.30
CA GLY A 5 11.08 9.75 20.54
C GLY A 5 10.47 9.10 19.30
N ASP A 6 9.14 9.14 19.13
CA ASP A 6 8.50 8.62 17.92
C ASP A 6 8.91 9.45 16.69
N THR A 7 9.04 8.79 15.56
CA THR A 7 9.37 9.44 14.27
C THR A 7 8.11 9.60 13.44
N LEU A 8 7.84 10.83 12.98
CA LEU A 8 6.77 11.14 12.05
C LEU A 8 7.34 11.57 10.71
N PHE A 9 6.61 11.23 9.65
CA PHE A 9 6.88 11.61 8.28
C PHE A 9 5.71 12.42 7.77
N LEU A 10 5.97 13.62 7.27
CA LEU A 10 4.97 14.51 6.71
C LEU A 10 5.32 14.80 5.26
N GLY A 11 4.44 14.51 4.32
CA GLY A 11 4.66 14.81 2.91
C GLY A 11 3.50 14.42 2.00
N GLU A 12 3.50 14.95 0.78
CA GLU A 12 2.48 14.64 -0.23
C GLU A 12 2.72 13.22 -0.83
N TYR A 13 3.99 12.88 -1.01
CA TYR A 13 4.48 11.55 -1.39
C TYR A 13 5.50 11.13 -0.36
N LEU A 14 5.05 10.37 0.65
CA LEU A 14 5.94 9.78 1.64
C LEU A 14 6.96 8.93 0.87
N PHE A 15 8.25 9.26 1.00
CA PHE A 15 9.39 8.48 0.52
C PHE A 15 9.82 8.61 -0.95
N ALA A 16 9.32 9.57 -1.74
CA ALA A 16 9.86 9.81 -3.09
C ALA A 16 11.26 10.47 -3.13
N GLY A 17 11.88 10.76 -1.98
CA GLY A 17 13.17 11.47 -1.92
C GLY A 17 13.12 12.90 -2.49
N SER A 18 11.93 13.41 -2.80
CA SER A 18 11.72 14.77 -3.26
C SER A 18 11.84 15.76 -2.10
N GLN A 19 12.13 17.02 -2.42
CA GLN A 19 12.27 18.13 -1.47
C GLN A 19 10.98 18.48 -0.69
N THR A 20 9.96 17.60 -0.72
CA THR A 20 8.58 17.83 -0.25
C THR A 20 8.20 16.92 0.93
N SER A 21 9.17 16.24 1.56
CA SER A 21 8.94 15.38 2.73
C SER A 21 9.77 15.82 3.95
N VAL A 22 9.13 15.91 5.10
CA VAL A 22 9.70 16.35 6.37
C VAL A 22 9.72 15.19 7.37
N TRP A 23 10.84 15.06 8.05
CA TRP A 23 11.12 14.09 9.09
C TRP A 23 11.02 14.82 10.42
N LEU A 24 10.19 14.31 11.31
CA LEU A 24 9.85 14.93 12.58
C LEU A 24 10.16 13.91 13.69
N GLU A 25 10.85 14.34 14.73
CA GLU A 25 10.98 13.57 15.97
C GLU A 25 10.10 14.20 17.05
N VAL A 26 9.22 13.41 17.66
CA VAL A 26 8.34 13.89 18.73
C VAL A 26 9.17 14.18 19.97
N PHE A 27 9.23 15.44 20.40
CA PHE A 27 9.93 15.81 21.64
C PHE A 27 9.00 15.88 22.85
N GLU A 28 7.70 16.13 22.63
CA GLU A 28 6.69 16.24 23.69
C GLU A 28 5.27 16.02 23.13
N VAL A 29 4.38 15.48 23.96
CA VAL A 29 2.93 15.39 23.69
C VAL A 29 2.19 16.05 24.84
N LYS A 30 1.39 17.08 24.55
CA LYS A 30 0.60 17.85 25.52
C LYS A 30 -0.87 17.84 25.11
N GLY A 31 -1.64 16.90 25.66
CA GLY A 31 -3.06 16.75 25.29
C GLY A 31 -3.17 16.42 23.79
N ASP A 32 -3.85 17.28 23.04
CA ASP A 32 -4.04 17.14 21.60
C ASP A 32 -2.89 17.73 20.77
N ASP A 33 -1.96 18.46 21.40
CA ASP A 33 -0.81 19.08 20.74
C ASP A 33 0.43 18.17 20.79
N VAL A 34 1.11 18.04 19.65
CA VAL A 34 2.35 17.26 19.52
C VAL A 34 3.50 18.16 19.12
N GLY A 35 4.45 18.33 20.02
CA GLY A 35 5.69 19.06 19.77
C GLY A 35 6.69 18.20 19.02
N CYS A 36 7.14 18.66 17.85
CA CYS A 36 8.09 17.94 17.01
C CYS A 36 9.35 18.77 16.69
N VAL A 37 10.49 18.10 16.58
CA VAL A 37 11.74 18.66 16.05
C VAL A 37 11.92 18.21 14.61
N VAL A 38 12.07 19.17 13.71
CA VAL A 38 12.36 18.92 12.29
C VAL A 38 13.79 18.41 12.12
N LYS A 39 13.96 17.28 11.45
CA LYS A 39 15.27 16.61 11.25
C LYS A 39 15.88 16.82 9.88
N ASN A 40 15.14 17.33 8.92
CA ASN A 40 15.63 17.66 7.59
C ASN A 40 14.99 18.95 7.06
N SER A 41 15.67 19.62 6.14
CA SER A 41 15.10 20.74 5.40
C SER A 41 14.26 20.22 4.23
N ALA A 42 13.02 20.68 4.14
CA ALA A 42 12.14 20.43 3.00
C ALA A 42 11.15 21.59 2.82
N THR A 43 10.69 21.80 1.59
CA THR A 43 9.65 22.78 1.26
C THR A 43 8.34 22.04 1.07
N LEU A 44 7.39 22.28 1.97
CA LEU A 44 6.03 21.77 1.85
C LEU A 44 5.25 22.70 0.92
N VAL A 45 4.96 22.23 -0.30
CA VAL A 45 4.15 22.96 -1.29
C VAL A 45 2.82 22.23 -1.43
N GLY A 46 1.71 22.92 -1.13
CA GLY A 46 0.37 22.33 -1.16
C GLY A 46 -0.46 22.62 0.09
N THR A 47 -1.72 22.19 0.07
CA THR A 47 -2.69 22.38 1.16
C THR A 47 -2.99 21.11 1.95
N MET A 48 -2.62 19.94 1.43
CA MET A 48 -2.85 18.64 2.06
C MET A 48 -1.56 17.81 2.06
N TYR A 49 -1.26 17.21 3.20
CA TYR A 49 -0.11 16.34 3.39
C TYR A 49 -0.54 15.06 4.10
N THR A 50 0.14 13.97 3.80
CA THR A 50 -0.02 12.71 4.51
C THR A 50 0.95 12.70 5.68
N LEU A 51 0.43 12.43 6.89
CA LEU A 51 1.22 12.21 8.09
C LEU A 51 1.29 10.71 8.36
N HIS A 52 2.49 10.17 8.40
CA HIS A 52 2.76 8.78 8.77
C HIS A 52 3.60 8.73 10.04
N ALA A 53 3.15 7.99 11.05
CA ALA A 53 3.88 7.82 12.30
C ALA A 53 4.54 6.44 12.32
N ALA A 54 5.87 6.39 12.28
CA ALA A 54 6.60 5.12 12.36
C ALA A 54 6.33 4.44 13.70
N GLU A 55 6.01 3.15 13.64
CA GLU A 55 5.90 2.22 14.78
C GLU A 55 4.79 2.53 15.81
N SER A 56 4.02 3.62 15.64
CA SER A 56 2.91 3.92 16.55
C SER A 56 1.65 3.13 16.18
N HIS A 57 1.07 2.42 17.16
CA HIS A 57 -0.21 1.72 17.00
C HIS A 57 -1.35 2.74 16.97
N ILE A 58 -1.76 3.15 15.78
CA ILE A 58 -2.90 4.06 15.61
C ILE A 58 -4.20 3.25 15.63
N ASP A 59 -5.02 3.28 16.66
CA ASP A 59 -6.33 2.58 16.66
C ASP A 59 -7.38 3.33 15.82
N LEU A 60 -7.25 3.24 14.50
CA LEU A 60 -8.29 3.66 13.56
C LEU A 60 -9.19 2.48 13.21
N PRO A 61 -10.50 2.69 13.10
CA PRO A 61 -11.42 1.64 12.67
C PRO A 61 -11.11 1.24 11.22
N THR A 62 -11.16 -0.07 10.94
CA THR A 62 -10.90 -0.64 9.60
C THR A 62 -11.85 -0.10 8.54
N LEU A 63 -13.11 0.14 8.93
CA LEU A 63 -14.15 0.72 8.08
C LEU A 63 -14.59 2.05 8.67
N THR A 64 -14.67 3.06 7.81
CA THR A 64 -15.08 4.42 8.13
C THR A 64 -16.50 4.68 7.64
N GLU A 65 -17.05 5.85 8.01
CA GLU A 65 -18.37 6.29 7.52
C GLU A 65 -18.43 6.37 5.99
N LYS A 66 -17.30 6.68 5.34
CA LYS A 66 -17.22 6.74 3.87
C LYS A 66 -17.42 5.37 3.23
N ASP A 67 -17.05 4.29 3.93
CA ASP A 67 -17.16 2.93 3.43
C ASP A 67 -18.61 2.41 3.42
N ARG A 68 -19.58 3.19 3.95
CA ARG A 68 -21.02 2.90 3.79
C ARG A 68 -21.49 2.87 2.34
N ILE A 69 -20.71 3.45 1.42
CA ILE A 69 -20.97 3.31 -0.01
C ILE A 69 -20.96 1.84 -0.47
N ILE A 70 -20.25 0.96 0.23
CA ILE A 70 -20.24 -0.50 -0.03
C ILE A 70 -21.64 -1.08 0.17
N ALA A 71 -22.35 -0.66 1.24
CA ALA A 71 -23.69 -1.15 1.55
C ALA A 71 -24.78 -0.66 0.59
N THR A 72 -24.51 0.41 -0.16
CA THR A 72 -25.47 1.01 -1.10
C THR A 72 -25.08 0.74 -2.54
N TRP A 73 -23.99 1.35 -3.01
CA TRP A 73 -23.47 1.19 -4.35
C TRP A 73 -22.81 -0.17 -4.55
N GLY A 74 -22.05 -0.67 -3.56
CA GLY A 74 -21.35 -1.95 -3.66
C GLY A 74 -22.29 -3.13 -3.87
N VAL A 75 -23.35 -3.21 -3.06
CA VAL A 75 -24.42 -4.24 -3.19
C VAL A 75 -25.09 -4.14 -4.56
N LYS A 76 -25.50 -2.93 -4.96
CA LYS A 76 -26.19 -2.70 -6.25
C LYS A 76 -25.36 -3.17 -7.45
N ASN A 77 -24.05 -3.02 -7.39
CA ASN A 77 -23.14 -3.36 -8.48
C ASN A 77 -22.45 -4.73 -8.32
N LYS A 78 -22.76 -5.47 -7.24
CA LYS A 78 -22.18 -6.79 -6.95
C LYS A 78 -20.65 -6.78 -7.06
N ILE A 79 -20.01 -5.93 -6.27
CA ILE A 79 -18.55 -5.81 -6.30
C ILE A 79 -17.88 -7.17 -6.06
N ASP A 80 -16.90 -7.51 -6.88
CA ASP A 80 -16.16 -8.78 -6.73
C ASP A 80 -15.05 -8.67 -5.68
N PHE A 81 -14.54 -7.46 -5.46
CA PHE A 81 -13.35 -7.21 -4.66
C PHE A 81 -13.53 -6.03 -3.71
N LEU A 82 -13.15 -6.21 -2.45
CA LEU A 82 -13.01 -5.16 -1.46
C LEU A 82 -11.54 -5.04 -1.03
N SER A 83 -10.93 -3.90 -1.33
CA SER A 83 -9.56 -3.59 -0.93
C SER A 83 -9.57 -2.82 0.39
N LEU A 84 -8.98 -3.40 1.44
CA LEU A 84 -8.81 -2.73 2.74
C LEU A 84 -7.53 -1.92 2.77
N SER A 85 -7.66 -0.63 3.03
CA SER A 85 -6.50 0.26 3.23
C SER A 85 -6.03 0.17 4.69
N HIS A 86 -4.71 0.12 4.92
CA HIS A 86 -4.10 0.09 6.26
C HIS A 86 -4.52 -1.12 7.12
N ALA A 87 -4.77 -2.28 6.50
CA ALA A 87 -5.01 -3.53 7.22
C ALA A 87 -3.73 -3.96 7.93
N ARG A 88 -3.73 -3.94 9.26
CA ARG A 88 -2.56 -4.21 10.11
C ARG A 88 -2.70 -5.53 10.87
N HIS A 89 -3.94 -5.96 11.11
CA HIS A 89 -4.25 -7.17 11.86
C HIS A 89 -5.21 -8.06 11.08
N VAL A 90 -5.15 -9.37 11.37
CA VAL A 90 -6.10 -10.33 10.80
C VAL A 90 -7.55 -9.96 11.15
N GLU A 91 -7.74 -9.29 12.30
CA GLU A 91 -9.06 -8.86 12.74
C GLU A 91 -9.70 -7.82 11.81
N ASP A 92 -8.90 -6.99 11.13
CA ASP A 92 -9.39 -6.01 10.15
C ASP A 92 -10.12 -6.74 9.00
N VAL A 93 -9.52 -7.81 8.51
CA VAL A 93 -10.10 -8.66 7.46
C VAL A 93 -11.36 -9.37 7.96
N ARG A 94 -11.38 -9.81 9.22
CA ARG A 94 -12.56 -10.46 9.82
C ARG A 94 -13.72 -9.49 9.99
N GLN A 95 -13.46 -8.28 10.47
CA GLN A 95 -14.47 -7.23 10.60
C GLN A 95 -15.06 -6.87 9.24
N ALA A 96 -14.22 -6.70 8.22
CA ALA A 96 -14.69 -6.46 6.85
C ALA A 96 -15.52 -7.63 6.31
N ARG A 97 -15.11 -8.88 6.57
CA ARG A 97 -15.90 -10.07 6.20
C ARG A 97 -17.25 -10.10 6.90
N GLN A 98 -17.29 -9.80 8.19
CA GLN A 98 -18.52 -9.77 8.96
C GLN A 98 -19.45 -8.63 8.50
N PHE A 99 -18.88 -7.50 8.09
CA PHE A 99 -19.63 -6.39 7.49
C PHE A 99 -20.26 -6.82 6.16
N LEU A 100 -19.47 -7.38 5.25
CA LEU A 100 -19.95 -7.88 3.96
C LEU A 100 -20.99 -9.00 4.12
N SER A 101 -20.85 -9.87 5.13
CA SER A 101 -21.81 -10.96 5.34
C SER A 101 -23.18 -10.51 5.83
N LYS A 102 -23.27 -9.29 6.37
CA LYS A 102 -24.54 -8.66 6.73
C LYS A 102 -25.23 -7.98 5.53
N LEU A 103 -24.52 -7.86 4.41
CA LEU A 103 -25.03 -7.25 3.18
C LEU A 103 -25.46 -8.35 2.22
N ASP A 104 -26.65 -8.22 1.66
CA ASP A 104 -27.15 -9.18 0.67
C ASP A 104 -26.25 -9.20 -0.57
N ASP A 105 -26.05 -10.40 -1.12
CA ASP A 105 -25.35 -10.65 -2.39
C ASP A 105 -23.84 -10.33 -2.42
N LEU A 106 -23.22 -9.95 -1.30
CA LEU A 106 -21.77 -9.66 -1.22
C LEU A 106 -20.94 -10.73 -0.48
N ASN A 107 -21.53 -11.87 -0.11
CA ASN A 107 -20.82 -12.95 0.57
C ASN A 107 -19.61 -13.51 -0.20
N GLN A 108 -19.69 -13.50 -1.54
CA GLN A 108 -18.64 -13.99 -2.43
C GLN A 108 -17.51 -12.98 -2.69
N THR A 109 -17.71 -11.71 -2.32
CA THR A 109 -16.72 -10.63 -2.49
C THR A 109 -15.39 -11.04 -1.85
N GLN A 110 -14.30 -11.02 -2.59
CA GLN A 110 -12.98 -11.29 -2.02
C GLN A 110 -12.45 -10.03 -1.33
N ILE A 111 -11.71 -10.23 -0.25
CA ILE A 111 -11.12 -9.13 0.52
C ILE A 111 -9.61 -9.19 0.33
N PHE A 112 -9.03 -8.10 -0.13
CA PHE A 112 -7.59 -7.94 -0.26
C PHE A 112 -7.08 -6.91 0.73
N ALA A 113 -5.94 -7.21 1.37
CA ALA A 113 -5.19 -6.20 2.09
C ALA A 113 -4.38 -5.40 1.07
N LYS A 114 -4.60 -4.09 1.03
CA LYS A 114 -3.79 -3.17 0.22
C LYS A 114 -2.52 -2.86 0.99
N ILE A 115 -1.41 -3.38 0.50
CA ILE A 115 -0.09 -3.21 1.09
C ILE A 115 0.67 -2.17 0.26
N GLU A 116 1.30 -1.21 0.94
CA GLU A 116 2.22 -0.29 0.28
C GLU A 116 3.60 -0.94 0.15
N SER A 117 4.36 -0.60 -0.90
CA SER A 117 5.66 -1.20 -1.20
C SER A 117 6.68 -1.17 -0.04
N VAL A 118 6.52 -0.21 0.87
CA VAL A 118 7.35 -0.05 2.08
C VAL A 118 7.03 -1.07 3.19
N GLU A 119 5.87 -1.74 3.14
CA GLU A 119 5.38 -2.64 4.19
C GLU A 119 5.54 -4.13 3.83
N LYS A 120 6.69 -4.53 3.27
CA LYS A 120 6.96 -5.93 2.84
C LYS A 120 6.71 -6.97 3.95
N THR A 121 6.89 -6.62 5.21
CA THR A 121 6.58 -7.50 6.35
C THR A 121 5.09 -7.84 6.45
N ALA A 122 4.20 -6.91 6.09
CA ALA A 122 2.76 -7.15 6.07
C ALA A 122 2.39 -8.15 4.97
N LEU A 123 3.04 -8.04 3.80
CA LEU A 123 2.87 -8.98 2.70
C LEU A 123 3.22 -10.42 3.10
N TYR A 124 4.35 -10.59 3.79
CA TYR A 124 4.74 -11.89 4.36
C TYR A 124 3.68 -12.46 5.32
N ARG A 125 3.14 -11.65 6.22
CA ARG A 125 2.11 -12.08 7.19
C ARG A 125 0.82 -12.50 6.50
N CYS A 126 0.39 -11.79 5.45
CA CYS A 126 -0.77 -12.16 4.65
C CYS A 126 -0.59 -13.53 3.99
N ASN A 127 0.58 -13.75 3.37
CA ASN A 127 0.93 -15.02 2.74
C ASN A 127 0.95 -16.19 3.73
N MET A 128 1.58 -16.02 4.89
CA MET A 128 1.58 -17.04 5.96
C MET A 128 0.17 -17.38 6.47
N ALA A 129 -0.76 -16.43 6.39
CA ALA A 129 -2.16 -16.62 6.75
C ALA A 129 -3.02 -17.18 5.61
N GLY A 130 -2.43 -17.45 4.44
CA GLY A 130 -3.15 -17.85 3.22
C GLY A 130 -4.16 -16.79 2.76
N LYS A 131 -3.86 -15.52 3.00
CA LYS A 131 -4.72 -14.39 2.63
C LYS A 131 -4.13 -13.65 1.44
N PRO A 132 -4.93 -13.40 0.39
CA PRO A 132 -4.43 -12.70 -0.77
C PRO A 132 -4.10 -11.25 -0.44
N ALA A 133 -2.99 -10.76 -0.97
CA ALA A 133 -2.45 -9.44 -0.74
C ALA A 133 -2.05 -8.76 -2.05
N VAL A 134 -2.37 -7.48 -2.14
CA VAL A 134 -2.13 -6.68 -3.35
C VAL A 134 -1.18 -5.54 -3.02
N LEU A 135 -0.15 -5.39 -3.86
CA LEU A 135 0.82 -4.32 -3.71
C LEU A 135 0.39 -3.11 -4.53
N THR A 136 0.59 -1.91 -3.99
CA THR A 136 0.30 -0.66 -4.70
C THR A 136 1.47 0.32 -4.61
N ARG A 137 1.35 1.46 -5.31
CA ARG A 137 2.35 2.55 -5.30
C ARG A 137 3.76 2.09 -5.68
N VAL A 138 3.85 1.09 -6.55
CA VAL A 138 5.13 0.50 -6.96
C VAL A 138 5.79 1.34 -8.05
N VAL A 139 5.00 2.03 -8.88
CA VAL A 139 5.49 2.71 -10.09
C VAL A 139 5.10 4.18 -10.16
N ASP A 140 4.88 4.85 -9.02
CA ASP A 140 4.37 6.24 -8.94
C ASP A 140 5.10 7.21 -9.88
N SER A 141 6.42 7.02 -10.05
CA SER A 141 7.27 7.82 -10.95
C SER A 141 6.85 7.79 -12.43
N MET A 142 6.13 6.76 -12.88
CA MET A 142 5.66 6.59 -14.26
C MET A 142 4.46 7.47 -14.60
N THR A 143 3.88 8.20 -13.63
CA THR A 143 2.85 9.21 -13.89
C THR A 143 3.30 10.24 -14.94
N ASN A 144 4.57 10.66 -14.84
CA ASN A 144 5.16 11.67 -15.73
C ASN A 144 6.28 11.12 -16.63
N ASN A 145 6.81 9.94 -16.33
CA ASN A 145 7.97 9.36 -17.02
C ASN A 145 7.58 8.20 -17.95
N LEU A 146 8.28 8.05 -19.08
CA LEU A 146 8.01 6.97 -20.04
C LEU A 146 8.53 5.61 -19.55
N ARG A 147 9.61 5.66 -18.79
CA ARG A 147 10.33 4.49 -18.35
C ARG A 147 10.45 4.54 -16.83
N PRO A 148 10.24 3.41 -16.14
CA PRO A 148 10.55 3.33 -14.72
C PRO A 148 12.05 3.52 -14.52
N THR A 149 12.42 4.03 -13.36
CA THR A 149 13.82 4.00 -12.92
C THR A 149 14.24 2.55 -12.67
N ARG A 150 15.55 2.29 -12.64
CA ARG A 150 16.07 0.95 -12.29
C ARG A 150 15.53 0.48 -10.94
N ALA A 151 15.47 1.37 -9.94
CA ALA A 151 14.95 1.06 -8.62
C ALA A 151 13.48 0.60 -8.70
N VAL A 152 12.64 1.36 -9.41
CA VAL A 152 11.21 1.02 -9.60
C VAL A 152 11.03 -0.32 -10.33
N ALA A 153 11.83 -0.57 -11.38
CA ALA A 153 11.79 -1.86 -12.07
C ALA A 153 12.19 -3.02 -11.16
N THR A 154 13.19 -2.82 -10.31
CA THR A 154 13.60 -3.80 -9.29
C THR A 154 12.51 -3.99 -8.22
N ASP A 155 11.81 -2.94 -7.81
CA ASP A 155 10.71 -3.06 -6.84
C ASP A 155 9.52 -3.86 -7.41
N VAL A 156 9.15 -3.63 -8.68
CA VAL A 156 8.14 -4.44 -9.39
C VAL A 156 8.59 -5.90 -9.50
N ALA A 157 9.85 -6.14 -9.89
CA ALA A 157 10.38 -7.50 -9.98
C ALA A 157 10.35 -8.18 -8.60
N ASN A 158 10.82 -7.51 -7.55
CA ASN A 158 10.81 -8.04 -6.19
C ASN A 158 9.38 -8.31 -5.70
N ALA A 159 8.37 -7.51 -6.06
CA ALA A 159 6.98 -7.78 -5.69
C ALA A 159 6.49 -9.14 -6.20
N VAL A 160 6.97 -9.56 -7.37
CA VAL A 160 6.72 -10.88 -7.96
C VAL A 160 7.62 -11.93 -7.33
N LEU A 161 8.92 -11.67 -7.24
CA LEU A 161 9.95 -12.62 -6.81
C LEU A 161 9.96 -12.91 -5.30
N ASP A 162 9.52 -11.98 -4.47
CA ASP A 162 9.53 -12.10 -3.01
C ASP A 162 8.65 -13.29 -2.57
N GLY A 163 7.74 -13.81 -3.41
CA GLY A 163 6.99 -15.04 -3.16
C GLY A 163 7.66 -16.33 -3.59
N PHE A 164 8.71 -16.26 -4.41
CA PHE A 164 9.41 -17.40 -4.99
C PHE A 164 10.81 -17.63 -4.39
N LEU A 165 11.56 -16.57 -4.08
CA LEU A 165 12.94 -16.66 -3.56
C LEU A 165 13.03 -17.25 -2.14
N VAL A 166 12.06 -16.96 -1.28
CA VAL A 166 12.09 -17.39 0.12
C VAL A 166 10.69 -17.79 0.58
N PRO A 167 10.22 -19.01 0.24
CA PRO A 167 8.86 -19.48 0.54
C PRO A 167 8.47 -19.39 2.02
N PHE A 168 9.48 -19.31 2.89
CA PHE A 168 9.35 -19.27 4.35
C PHE A 168 9.69 -17.92 5.00
N LEU A 169 10.17 -16.89 4.26
CA LEU A 169 10.61 -15.61 4.86
C LEU A 169 10.08 -14.36 4.15
N THR A 170 9.68 -14.44 2.89
CA THR A 170 9.07 -13.33 2.15
C THR A 170 7.87 -13.88 1.39
N GLY A 171 6.75 -13.17 1.44
CA GLY A 171 5.56 -13.53 0.68
C GLY A 171 5.49 -12.63 -0.55
N GLY A 172 5.11 -13.19 -1.70
CA GLY A 172 4.92 -12.43 -2.94
C GLY A 172 3.56 -11.75 -2.96
N SER A 173 3.38 -10.76 -3.83
CA SER A 173 2.05 -10.16 -4.04
C SER A 173 1.26 -10.95 -5.06
N ASP A 174 -0.01 -11.23 -4.78
CA ASP A 174 -0.92 -11.88 -5.73
C ASP A 174 -1.25 -10.97 -6.92
N ALA A 175 -1.22 -9.65 -6.69
CA ALA A 175 -1.40 -8.66 -7.74
C ALA A 175 -0.71 -7.34 -7.41
N ILE A 176 -0.40 -6.58 -8.46
CA ILE A 176 0.07 -5.19 -8.39
C ILE A 176 -1.04 -4.28 -8.90
N ILE A 177 -1.46 -3.32 -8.07
CA ILE A 177 -2.46 -2.31 -8.40
C ILE A 177 -1.76 -1.00 -8.81
N LEU A 178 -2.02 -0.58 -10.05
CA LEU A 178 -1.62 0.73 -10.57
C LEU A 178 -2.67 1.77 -10.18
N GLY A 179 -2.22 2.91 -9.65
CA GLY A 179 -3.08 3.97 -9.11
C GLY A 179 -3.01 5.23 -9.96
N ALA A 180 -2.24 6.21 -9.48
CA ALA A 180 -2.07 7.53 -10.13
C ALA A 180 -1.63 7.40 -11.59
N GLU A 181 -0.80 6.41 -11.88
CA GLU A 181 -0.16 6.18 -13.17
C GLU A 181 -1.17 5.79 -14.26
N THR A 182 -2.27 5.12 -13.89
CA THR A 182 -3.36 4.75 -14.79
C THR A 182 -4.55 5.70 -14.71
N LEU A 183 -4.77 6.33 -13.55
CA LEU A 183 -5.90 7.24 -13.33
C LEU A 183 -5.69 8.60 -14.00
N HIS A 184 -4.52 9.21 -13.84
CA HIS A 184 -4.22 10.55 -14.36
C HIS A 184 -2.79 10.67 -14.93
N GLY A 185 -2.10 9.55 -15.10
CA GLY A 185 -0.79 9.53 -15.75
C GLY A 185 -0.88 9.90 -17.22
N LEU A 186 0.22 10.45 -17.75
CA LEU A 186 0.30 10.87 -19.15
C LEU A 186 0.25 9.70 -20.13
N ARG A 187 0.57 8.48 -19.66
CA ARG A 187 0.73 7.27 -20.47
C ARG A 187 0.31 5.99 -19.74
N PRO A 188 -1.01 5.79 -19.55
CA PRO A 188 -1.53 4.65 -18.80
C PRO A 188 -1.26 3.31 -19.51
N VAL A 189 -1.40 3.26 -20.84
CA VAL A 189 -1.24 2.02 -21.63
C VAL A 189 0.21 1.53 -21.60
N GLU A 190 1.17 2.44 -21.78
CA GLU A 190 2.59 2.13 -21.75
C GLU A 190 3.04 1.71 -20.35
N THR A 191 2.47 2.32 -19.31
CA THR A 191 2.71 1.91 -17.93
C THR A 191 2.27 0.47 -17.70
N ILE A 192 1.04 0.14 -18.08
CA ILE A 192 0.50 -1.23 -17.97
C ILE A 192 1.39 -2.22 -18.74
N SER A 193 1.73 -1.89 -19.99
CA SER A 193 2.58 -2.76 -20.82
C SER A 193 3.97 -2.98 -20.23
N THR A 194 4.57 -1.92 -19.67
CA THR A 194 5.91 -1.98 -19.07
C THR A 194 5.92 -2.82 -17.81
N VAL A 195 4.98 -2.57 -16.89
CA VAL A 195 4.84 -3.35 -15.65
C VAL A 195 4.57 -4.81 -15.96
N GLY A 196 3.65 -5.10 -16.90
CA GLY A 196 3.37 -6.46 -17.34
C GLY A 196 4.60 -7.19 -17.86
N ARG A 197 5.45 -6.53 -18.67
CA ARG A 197 6.71 -7.12 -19.15
C ARG A 197 7.69 -7.42 -18.02
N ILE A 198 7.83 -6.52 -17.04
CA ILE A 198 8.70 -6.74 -15.89
C ILE A 198 8.21 -7.94 -15.07
N CYS A 199 6.90 -8.06 -14.84
CA CYS A 199 6.34 -9.21 -14.12
C CYS A 199 6.59 -10.53 -14.84
N VAL A 200 6.38 -10.57 -16.16
CA VAL A 200 6.65 -11.76 -16.98
C VAL A 200 8.14 -12.13 -16.93
N GLU A 201 9.03 -11.16 -17.11
CA GLU A 201 10.48 -11.40 -17.09
C GLU A 201 10.96 -11.89 -15.71
N ALA A 202 10.43 -11.31 -14.64
CA ALA A 202 10.71 -11.75 -13.28
C ALA A 202 10.27 -13.20 -13.06
N GLN A 203 9.09 -13.56 -13.54
CA GLN A 203 8.57 -14.94 -13.45
C GLN A 203 9.45 -15.93 -14.24
N LEU A 204 9.90 -15.55 -15.44
CA LEU A 204 10.75 -16.39 -16.29
C LEU A 204 12.14 -16.60 -15.71
N SER A 205 12.75 -15.55 -15.15
CA SER A 205 14.05 -15.61 -14.49
C SER A 205 14.10 -16.63 -13.34
N PHE A 206 12.93 -17.00 -12.80
CA PHE A 206 12.79 -18.02 -11.76
C PHE A 206 12.61 -19.44 -12.32
N GLY A 207 11.80 -19.59 -13.38
CA GLY A 207 11.50 -20.90 -13.97
C GLY A 207 12.71 -21.60 -14.61
N GLU A 208 13.75 -20.86 -14.99
CA GLU A 208 14.97 -21.46 -15.57
C GLU A 208 15.92 -22.09 -14.53
N ASN A 209 15.75 -21.84 -13.24
CA ASN A 209 16.64 -22.37 -12.19
C ASN A 209 16.14 -23.66 -11.51
N GLU A 210 15.03 -24.25 -11.98
CA GLU A 210 14.47 -25.53 -11.48
C GLU A 210 14.69 -26.72 -12.44
N HIS A 211 15.67 -26.63 -13.36
CA HIS A 211 16.07 -27.73 -14.25
C HIS A 211 17.53 -28.14 -14.07
#